data_AF-A0A7R9U0R8-F1
#
_entry.id   AF-A0A7R9U0R8-F1
#
_cell.length_a   1.000
_cell.length_b   1.000
_cell.length_c   1.000
_cell.angle_alpha   90.00
_cell.angle_beta   90.00
_cell.angle_gamma   90.00
#
_symmetry.space_group_name_H-M   'P 1'
#
loop_
_entity.id
_entity.type
_entity.pdbx_description
1 polymer ?
#
loop_
_entity_poly.entity_id
_entity_poly.type
_entity_poly.pdbx_seq_one_letter_code
_entity_poly.pdbx_strand_id
1 'polypeptide(L)'
;QKWNDQKYCKAHSITAMKANPMGGSTMAKGIVLEKIGIEAKQPNSAIRKCVRVQLIKNGKKIAAFVPRDGCLNYVDENDEVLVAGFGRSGHAVGDIPGVRFKCVKVA
;
A
#
# COMPACT_ATOMS: atom_id res chain seq x y z
N GLN A 1 -7.57 19.74 26.28
CA GLN A 1 -6.90 18.54 26.82
C GLN A 1 -6.12 17.86 25.68
N LYS A 2 -4.87 17.40 25.90
CA LYS A 2 -4.00 16.86 24.82
C LYS A 2 -4.59 15.64 24.09
N TRP A 3 -5.40 14.83 24.77
CA TRP A 3 -6.08 13.67 24.20
C TRP A 3 -7.22 13.99 23.22
N ASN A 4 -7.60 15.26 23.07
CA ASN A 4 -8.55 15.66 22.02
C ASN A 4 -7.85 15.90 20.66
N ASP A 5 -6.51 15.99 20.63
CA ASP A 5 -5.75 16.11 19.39
C ASP A 5 -5.56 14.71 18.75
N GLN A 6 -6.16 14.51 17.58
CA GLN A 6 -6.09 13.26 16.83
C GLN A 6 -4.65 12.84 16.48
N LYS A 7 -3.75 13.80 16.18
CA LYS A 7 -2.35 13.51 15.84
C LYS A 7 -1.62 12.99 17.07
N TYR A 8 -1.84 13.67 18.21
CA TYR A 8 -1.26 13.28 19.49
C TYR A 8 -1.73 11.86 19.89
N CYS A 9 -3.03 11.59 19.80
CA CYS A 9 -3.61 10.28 20.10
C CYS A 9 -3.07 9.18 19.20
N LYS A 10 -2.94 9.44 17.89
CA LYS A 10 -2.43 8.45 16.94
C LYS A 10 -0.95 8.14 17.18
N ALA A 11 -0.14 9.14 17.52
CA ALA A 11 1.28 8.96 17.82
C ALA A 11 1.52 8.19 19.13
N HIS A 12 0.68 8.42 20.14
CA HIS A 12 0.79 7.77 21.46
C HIS A 12 -0.08 6.50 21.59
N SER A 13 -0.70 6.04 20.50
CA SER A 13 -1.51 4.82 20.48
C SER A 13 -0.68 3.62 20.00
N ILE A 14 -0.46 2.67 20.91
CA ILE A 14 0.17 1.38 20.61
C ILE A 14 -0.64 0.61 19.55
N THR A 15 -1.97 0.73 19.60
CA THR A 15 -2.89 0.11 18.64
C THR A 15 -2.65 0.61 17.22
N ALA A 16 -2.45 1.93 17.04
CA ALA A 16 -2.17 2.52 15.74
C ALA A 16 -0.85 2.01 15.15
N MET A 17 0.17 1.81 16.00
CA MET A 17 1.47 1.28 15.58
C MET A 17 1.38 -0.20 15.18
N LYS A 18 0.68 -1.04 15.96
CA LYS A 18 0.47 -2.48 15.65
C LYS A 18 -0.39 -2.71 14.40
N ALA A 19 -1.37 -1.84 14.18
CA ALA A 19 -2.27 -1.93 13.02
C ALA A 19 -1.56 -1.60 11.70
N ASN A 20 -0.49 -0.80 11.71
CA ASN A 20 0.24 -0.46 10.50
C ASN A 20 0.89 -1.71 9.87
N PRO A 21 0.56 -2.07 8.61
CA PRO A 21 1.19 -3.20 7.92
C PRO A 21 2.72 -3.09 7.84
N MET A 22 3.23 -1.85 7.74
CA MET A 22 4.66 -1.55 7.63
C MET A 22 5.36 -1.51 8.99
N GLY A 23 4.64 -1.57 10.12
CA GLY A 23 5.24 -1.53 11.46
C GLY A 23 6.06 -0.28 11.75
N GLY A 24 5.75 0.86 11.11
CA GLY A 24 6.49 2.12 11.26
C GLY A 24 7.66 2.32 10.29
N SER A 25 8.04 1.30 9.50
CA SER A 25 9.05 1.45 8.45
C SER A 25 8.54 2.27 7.26
N THR A 26 9.45 2.96 6.57
CA THR A 26 9.14 3.73 5.35
C THR A 26 8.87 2.82 4.14
N MET A 27 9.61 1.72 4.03
CA MET A 27 9.52 0.73 2.95
C MET A 27 9.51 -0.70 3.53
N ALA A 28 9.03 -1.65 2.74
CA ALA A 28 9.00 -3.06 3.08
C ALA A 28 9.09 -3.92 1.82
N LYS A 29 9.75 -5.06 1.95
CA LYS A 29 9.82 -6.07 0.89
C LYS A 29 8.66 -7.05 1.04
N GLY A 30 8.17 -7.53 -0.08
CA GLY A 30 7.05 -8.46 -0.14
C GLY A 30 7.10 -9.32 -1.39
N ILE A 31 6.32 -10.40 -1.37
CA ILE A 31 6.16 -11.34 -2.46
C ILE A 31 4.82 -11.08 -3.14
N VAL A 32 4.80 -11.06 -4.46
CA VAL A 32 3.57 -10.90 -5.24
C VAL A 32 2.74 -12.17 -5.19
N LEU A 33 1.45 -12.03 -4.88
CA LEU A 33 0.49 -13.13 -4.89
C LEU A 33 -0.32 -13.16 -6.18
N GLU A 34 -0.95 -12.04 -6.54
CA GLU A 34 -1.85 -11.97 -7.70
C GLU A 34 -1.89 -10.53 -8.26
N LYS A 35 -2.14 -10.41 -9.56
CA LYS A 35 -2.37 -9.12 -10.25
C LYS A 35 -3.86 -8.74 -10.09
N ILE A 36 -4.14 -7.50 -9.70
CA ILE A 36 -5.50 -7.00 -9.43
C ILE A 36 -5.80 -5.79 -10.28
N GLY A 37 -6.95 -5.76 -10.95
CA GLY A 37 -7.53 -4.54 -11.51
C GLY A 37 -8.49 -3.91 -10.51
N ILE A 38 -8.18 -2.71 -10.01
CA ILE A 38 -9.08 -1.97 -9.11
C ILE A 38 -9.78 -0.89 -9.93
N GLU A 39 -11.11 -0.85 -9.84
CA GLU A 39 -11.90 0.19 -10.50
C GLU A 39 -11.69 1.55 -9.82
N ALA A 40 -11.53 2.60 -10.62
CA ALA A 40 -11.40 3.95 -10.13
C ALA A 40 -12.69 4.43 -9.45
N LYS A 41 -12.54 5.26 -8.42
CA LYS A 41 -13.67 5.93 -7.80
C LYS A 41 -14.28 6.95 -8.78
N GLN A 42 -15.61 6.98 -8.83
CA GLN A 42 -16.38 8.03 -9.49
C GLN A 42 -15.85 9.42 -9.07
N PRO A 43 -15.68 10.39 -9.99
CA PRO A 43 -16.25 10.52 -11.34
C PRO A 43 -15.42 9.93 -12.49
N ASN A 44 -14.26 9.33 -12.20
CA ASN A 44 -13.37 8.80 -13.23
C ASN A 44 -13.77 7.37 -13.63
N SER A 45 -13.54 7.00 -14.89
CA SER A 45 -13.66 5.62 -15.37
C SER A 45 -12.29 5.12 -15.83
N ALA A 46 -11.70 4.22 -15.05
CA ALA A 46 -10.42 3.57 -15.35
C ALA A 46 -10.22 2.31 -14.50
N ILE A 47 -9.43 1.36 -15.01
CA ILE A 47 -8.94 0.22 -14.23
C ILE A 47 -7.51 0.51 -13.80
N ARG A 48 -7.28 0.61 -12.50
CA ARG A 48 -5.98 0.86 -11.89
C ARG A 48 -5.28 -0.46 -11.66
N LYS A 49 -4.18 -0.68 -12.37
CA LYS A 49 -3.33 -1.87 -12.27
C LYS A 49 -2.65 -1.91 -10.91
N CYS A 50 -3.04 -2.88 -10.09
CA CYS A 50 -2.53 -3.10 -8.75
C CYS A 50 -2.04 -4.54 -8.62
N VAL A 51 -1.31 -4.79 -7.55
CA VAL A 51 -0.76 -6.10 -7.23
C VAL A 51 -1.02 -6.37 -5.76
N ARG A 52 -1.35 -7.63 -5.46
CA ARG A 52 -1.49 -8.10 -4.10
C ARG A 52 -0.14 -8.62 -3.62
N VAL A 53 0.34 -8.07 -2.52
CA VAL A 53 1.69 -8.35 -2.00
C VAL A 53 1.59 -8.88 -0.58
N GLN A 54 2.29 -9.96 -0.29
CA GLN A 54 2.49 -10.45 1.07
C GLN A 54 3.83 -9.94 1.61
N LEU A 55 3.81 -9.17 2.69
CA LEU A 55 5.06 -8.67 3.29
C LEU A 55 5.86 -9.82 3.91
N ILE A 56 7.15 -9.93 3.57
CA ILE A 56 8.02 -11.01 4.06
C ILE A 56 8.16 -10.96 5.59
N LYS A 57 8.33 -9.76 6.15
CA LYS A 57 8.57 -9.57 7.59
C LYS A 57 7.38 -9.93 8.48
N ASN A 58 6.16 -9.76 7.99
CA ASN A 58 4.95 -9.77 8.82
C ASN A 58 3.89 -10.77 8.33
N GLY A 59 4.05 -11.35 7.14
CA GLY A 59 3.04 -12.19 6.48
C GLY A 59 1.74 -11.47 6.11
N LYS A 60 1.61 -10.16 6.39
CA LYS A 60 0.42 -9.36 6.10
C LYS A 60 0.26 -9.15 4.60
N LYS A 61 -0.95 -9.40 4.10
CA LYS A 61 -1.33 -9.16 2.70
C LYS A 61 -1.76 -7.70 2.53
N ILE A 62 -1.22 -7.02 1.53
CA ILE A 62 -1.51 -5.63 1.19
C ILE A 62 -1.82 -5.51 -0.31
N ALA A 63 -2.55 -4.48 -0.70
CA ALA A 63 -2.66 -4.06 -2.09
C ALA A 63 -1.67 -2.92 -2.37
N ALA A 64 -0.92 -3.03 -3.45
CA ALA A 64 0.03 -2.04 -3.91
C ALA A 64 -0.28 -1.63 -5.36
N PHE A 65 -0.24 -0.33 -5.65
CA PHE A 65 -0.40 0.19 -7.00
C PHE A 65 0.90 0.04 -7.79
N VAL A 66 0.81 -0.38 -9.05
CA VAL A 66 1.94 -0.39 -9.97
C VAL A 66 1.93 0.93 -10.75
N PRO A 67 2.93 1.81 -10.55
CA PRO A 67 2.95 3.11 -11.19
C PRO A 67 3.36 3.00 -12.66
N ARG A 68 2.97 4.03 -13.45
CA ARG A 68 3.24 4.19 -14.89
C ARG A 68 2.56 3.12 -15.76
N ASP A 69 2.46 3.41 -17.06
CA ASP A 69 1.81 2.51 -18.00
C ASP A 69 2.74 1.34 -18.38
N GLY A 70 2.14 0.20 -18.73
CA GLY A 70 2.85 -1.03 -19.11
C GLY A 70 3.61 -1.73 -17.98
N CYS A 71 3.80 -1.11 -16.81
CA CYS A 71 4.65 -1.65 -15.76
C CYS A 71 4.15 -2.94 -15.10
N LEU A 72 2.88 -3.30 -15.30
CA LEU A 72 2.33 -4.58 -14.84
C LEU A 72 2.98 -5.79 -15.57
N ASN A 73 3.55 -5.57 -16.75
CA ASN A 73 4.21 -6.62 -17.52
C ASN A 73 5.60 -6.97 -16.94
N TYR A 74 6.16 -6.13 -16.07
CA TYR A 74 7.44 -6.39 -15.39
C TYR A 74 7.27 -7.06 -14.02
N VAL A 75 6.03 -7.31 -13.58
CA VAL A 75 5.75 -7.91 -12.28
C VAL A 75 5.03 -9.22 -12.52
N ASP A 76 5.60 -10.33 -12.09
CA ASP A 76 4.97 -11.64 -12.13
C ASP A 76 4.64 -12.18 -10.74
N GLU A 77 3.91 -13.30 -10.72
CA GLU A 77 3.53 -13.96 -9.48
C GLU A 77 4.77 -14.56 -8.81
N ASN A 78 4.85 -14.45 -7.49
CA ASN A 78 5.98 -14.84 -6.66
C ASN A 78 7.24 -13.97 -6.77
N ASP A 79 7.22 -12.88 -7.55
CA ASP A 79 8.33 -11.93 -7.58
C ASP A 79 8.50 -11.19 -6.24
N GLU A 80 9.75 -10.84 -5.94
CA GLU A 80 10.08 -9.96 -4.82
C GLU A 80 9.93 -8.50 -5.24
N VAL A 81 9.08 -7.76 -4.52
CA VAL A 81 8.82 -6.35 -4.75
C VAL A 81 9.14 -5.50 -3.52
N LEU A 82 9.70 -4.33 -3.76
CA LEU A 82 9.85 -3.28 -2.75
C LEU A 82 8.61 -2.36 -2.80
N VAL A 83 7.93 -2.27 -1.66
CA VAL A 83 6.71 -1.49 -1.50
C VAL A 83 6.97 -0.28 -0.60
N ALA A 84 6.42 0.88 -0.99
CA ALA A 84 6.47 2.12 -0.24
C ALA A 84 5.09 2.72 0.00
N GLY A 85 4.98 3.59 1.00
CA GLY A 85 3.76 4.37 1.24
C GLY A 85 3.47 5.37 0.11
N PHE A 86 2.19 5.69 -0.05
CA PHE A 86 1.71 6.66 -1.06
C PHE A 86 1.81 8.14 -0.64
N GLY A 87 2.38 8.45 0.53
CA GLY A 87 2.63 9.82 0.99
C GLY A 87 1.50 10.50 1.77
N ARG A 88 0.27 9.96 1.80
CA ARG A 88 -0.84 10.52 2.62
C ARG A 88 -0.96 9.90 4.01
N SER A 89 0.16 9.66 4.70
CA SER A 89 0.18 9.18 6.11
C SER A 89 -0.71 7.96 6.40
N GLY A 90 -0.77 7.04 5.44
CA GLY A 90 -1.58 5.83 5.52
C GLY A 90 -3.02 5.98 5.01
N HIS A 91 -3.38 7.06 4.34
CA HIS A 91 -4.65 7.16 3.61
C HIS A 91 -4.47 6.72 2.16
N ALA A 92 -5.56 6.26 1.55
CA ALA A 92 -5.60 6.00 0.12
C ALA A 92 -5.44 7.30 -0.68
N VAL A 93 -4.90 7.19 -1.89
CA VAL A 93 -4.56 8.34 -2.73
C VAL A 93 -5.39 8.34 -4.00
N GLY A 94 -5.88 9.53 -4.34
CA GLY A 94 -6.56 9.80 -5.59
C GLY A 94 -7.86 9.01 -5.73
N ASP A 95 -8.02 8.42 -6.89
CA ASP A 95 -9.18 7.64 -7.33
C ASP A 95 -9.06 6.14 -7.02
N ILE A 96 -8.01 5.70 -6.32
CA ILE A 96 -7.77 4.27 -6.05
C ILE A 96 -8.33 3.91 -4.66
N PRO A 97 -9.49 3.24 -4.56
CA PRO A 97 -10.06 2.87 -3.27
C PRO A 97 -9.20 1.81 -2.57
N GLY A 98 -8.97 1.98 -1.27
CA GLY A 98 -8.32 0.96 -0.42
C GLY A 98 -6.80 0.78 -0.62
N VAL A 99 -6.21 1.33 -1.68
CA VAL A 99 -4.76 1.21 -1.93
C VAL A 99 -3.99 2.32 -1.26
N ARG A 100 -3.10 1.92 -0.34
CA ARG A 100 -2.30 2.83 0.50
C ARG A 100 -0.81 2.79 0.17
N PHE A 101 -0.41 1.86 -0.70
CA PHE A 101 0.98 1.57 -1.01
C PHE A 101 1.22 1.50 -2.51
N LYS A 102 2.47 1.73 -2.93
CA LYS A 102 2.91 1.64 -4.33
C LYS A 102 4.13 0.73 -4.44
N CYS A 103 4.28 0.06 -5.58
CA CYS A 103 5.50 -0.65 -5.94
C CYS A 103 6.58 0.36 -6.36
N VAL A 104 7.82 0.13 -5.92
CA VAL A 104 8.99 0.98 -6.23
C VAL A 104 10.01 0.23 -7.05
N LYS A 105 10.30 -1.02 -6.68
CA LYS A 105 11.26 -1.88 -7.36
C LYS A 105 10.68 -3.29 -7.49
N VAL A 106 10.95 -3.91 -8.61
CA VAL A 106 10.77 -5.35 -8.86
C VAL A 106 12.17 -5.94 -9.00
N ALA A 107 12.40 -7.11 -8.43
CA ALA A 107 13.65 -7.86 -8.55
C ALA A 107 13.67 -8.68 -9.83
#